data_AF-A0A7K0G573-F1
#
_entry.id   AF-A0A7K0G573-F1
#
_cell.length_a   1.000
_cell.length_b   1.000
_cell.length_c   1.000
_cell.angle_alpha   90.00
_cell.angle_beta   90.00
_cell.angle_gamma   90.00
#
_symmetry.space_group_name_H-M   'P 1'
#
loop_
_entity.id
_entity.type
_entity.pdbx_description
1 polymer ?
#
loop_
_entity_poly.entity_id
_entity_poly.type
_entity_poly.pdbx_seq_one_letter_code
_entity_poly.pdbx_strand_id
1 'polypeptide(L)'
;MAKTYREKITIEREVVEDYIDIRLPVKSKFNNGDFITIFQHALEHISVELNLSKGSMRLLIYLISKTELTNEIKLPIQSISEVLKISKGNAYDFLNELKKHNIVIWEQKMKTLRLNYELGYKGKVKDFKKVQYKDAPIMLNAPKNQMNLLDEIGQIKEEIRKKGEKK
;
A
#
# COMPACT_ATOMS: atom_id res chain seq x y z
N MET A 1 45.03 -29.22 10.98
CA MET A 1 43.78 -28.43 10.99
C MET A 1 43.40 -28.15 12.44
N ALA A 2 43.60 -26.91 12.91
CA ALA A 2 43.34 -26.55 14.31
C ALA A 2 41.85 -26.23 14.50
N LYS A 3 41.18 -26.93 15.43
CA LYS A 3 39.81 -26.62 15.85
C LYS A 3 39.88 -25.53 16.93
N THR A 4 39.43 -24.33 16.60
CA THR A 4 39.29 -23.23 17.57
C THR A 4 38.01 -23.42 18.36
N TYR A 5 38.12 -23.80 19.64
CA TYR A 5 36.99 -23.87 20.56
C TYR A 5 36.69 -22.45 21.06
N ARG A 6 35.47 -21.96 20.86
CA ARG A 6 35.00 -20.71 21.48
C ARG A 6 34.57 -21.04 22.91
N GLU A 7 35.28 -20.52 23.89
CA GLU A 7 34.90 -20.62 25.29
C GLU A 7 33.56 -19.93 25.52
N LYS A 8 32.61 -20.67 26.11
CA LYS A 8 31.35 -20.10 26.59
C LYS A 8 31.63 -19.43 27.93
N ILE A 9 31.60 -18.10 27.96
CA ILE A 9 31.62 -17.33 29.20
C ILE A 9 30.21 -17.43 29.80
N THR A 10 30.05 -18.26 30.82
CA THR A 10 28.83 -18.30 31.64
C THR A 10 28.96 -17.23 32.72
N ILE A 11 28.10 -16.22 32.66
CA ILE A 11 28.03 -15.16 33.69
C ILE A 11 26.93 -15.57 34.65
N GLU A 12 27.30 -16.05 35.84
CA GLU A 12 26.36 -16.30 36.93
C GLU A 12 25.96 -14.95 37.56
N ARG A 13 24.65 -14.70 37.70
CA ARG A 13 24.09 -13.51 38.36
C ARG A 13 23.28 -13.97 39.56
N GLU A 14 23.40 -13.23 40.67
CA GLU A 14 22.60 -13.45 41.88
C GLU A 14 21.10 -13.30 41.58
N VAL A 15 20.31 -14.25 42.08
CA VAL A 15 18.86 -14.29 41.89
C VAL A 15 18.22 -13.38 42.93
N VAL A 16 17.56 -12.31 42.47
CA VAL A 16 16.73 -11.44 43.30
C VAL A 16 15.30 -12.00 43.33
N GLU A 17 14.76 -12.28 44.51
CA GLU A 17 13.57 -13.13 44.74
C GLU A 17 12.23 -12.61 44.17
N ASP A 18 12.14 -11.36 43.70
CA ASP A 18 10.88 -10.74 43.24
C ASP A 18 10.84 -10.37 41.74
N TYR A 19 11.69 -10.97 40.90
CA TYR A 19 11.73 -10.63 39.47
C TYR A 19 10.85 -11.54 38.60
N ILE A 20 9.88 -10.98 37.88
CA ILE A 20 9.15 -11.67 36.82
C ILE A 20 9.98 -11.59 35.53
N ASP A 21 10.56 -12.71 35.09
CA ASP A 21 11.29 -12.82 33.82
C ASP A 21 10.29 -12.73 32.64
N ILE A 22 9.98 -11.50 32.21
CA ILE A 22 9.19 -11.25 31.01
C ILE A 22 10.09 -11.47 29.79
N ARG A 23 10.13 -12.72 29.30
CA ARG A 23 10.80 -13.05 28.04
C ARG A 23 9.98 -12.51 26.87
N LEU A 24 10.40 -11.37 26.34
CA LEU A 24 9.88 -10.88 25.08
C LEU A 24 10.19 -11.90 23.97
N PRO A 25 9.23 -12.20 23.08
CA PRO A 25 9.48 -13.09 21.95
C PRO A 25 10.66 -12.53 21.13
N VAL A 26 11.63 -13.39 20.85
CA VAL A 26 12.79 -13.05 20.03
C VAL A 26 12.24 -12.54 18.69
N LYS A 27 12.58 -11.30 18.33
CA LYS A 27 12.19 -10.74 17.03
C LYS A 27 12.69 -11.67 15.93
N SER A 28 11.76 -12.28 15.22
CA SER A 28 12.06 -13.06 14.02
C SER A 28 12.91 -12.19 13.10
N LYS A 29 14.13 -12.65 12.80
CA LYS A 29 14.95 -12.03 11.76
C LYS A 29 14.42 -12.60 10.46
N PHE A 30 13.70 -11.78 9.69
CA PHE A 30 13.24 -12.12 8.36
C PHE A 30 14.39 -12.72 7.55
N ASN A 31 14.29 -14.02 7.28
CA ASN A 31 15.18 -14.72 6.36
C ASN A 31 14.63 -14.55 4.93
N ASN A 32 15.42 -14.88 3.91
CA ASN A 32 15.03 -14.65 2.51
C ASN A 32 13.74 -15.39 2.10
N GLY A 33 13.34 -16.45 2.85
CA GLY A 33 12.08 -17.17 2.64
C GLY A 33 10.87 -16.42 3.19
N ASP A 34 11.02 -15.72 4.31
CA ASP A 34 9.92 -15.00 4.98
C ASP A 34 9.35 -13.86 4.12
N PHE A 35 10.14 -13.28 3.20
CA PHE A 35 9.64 -12.27 2.26
C PHE A 35 8.50 -12.81 1.38
N ILE A 36 8.66 -14.03 0.86
CA ILE A 36 7.64 -14.67 0.03
C ILE A 36 6.39 -14.97 0.86
N THR A 37 6.54 -15.40 2.12
CA THR A 37 5.41 -15.69 3.01
C THR A 37 4.61 -14.43 3.36
N ILE A 38 5.29 -13.31 3.65
CA ILE A 38 4.61 -12.01 3.87
C ILE A 38 3.88 -11.56 2.60
N PHE A 39 4.53 -11.70 1.45
CA PHE A 39 3.93 -11.33 0.17
C PHE A 39 2.72 -12.20 -0.18
N GLN A 40 2.78 -13.50 0.12
CA GLN A 40 1.66 -14.43 -0.04
C GLN A 40 0.47 -14.03 0.84
N HIS A 41 0.70 -13.73 2.12
CA HIS A 41 -0.37 -13.25 3.00
C HIS A 41 -0.97 -11.93 2.51
N ALA A 42 -0.15 -10.98 2.05
CA ALA A 42 -0.66 -9.73 1.48
C ALA A 42 -1.53 -9.98 0.24
N LEU A 43 -1.13 -10.89 -0.66
CA LEU A 43 -1.93 -11.27 -1.83
C LEU A 43 -3.23 -11.98 -1.45
N GLU A 44 -3.22 -12.82 -0.42
CA GLU A 44 -4.41 -13.48 0.11
C GLU A 44 -5.42 -12.46 0.64
N HIS A 45 -4.97 -11.52 1.49
CA HIS A 45 -5.81 -10.42 1.98
C HIS A 45 -6.38 -9.58 0.84
N ILE A 46 -5.54 -9.20 -0.14
CA ILE A 46 -5.98 -8.44 -1.32
C ILE A 46 -6.98 -9.23 -2.18
N SER A 47 -6.85 -10.56 -2.24
CA SER A 47 -7.74 -11.38 -3.07
C SER A 47 -9.05 -11.75 -2.38
N VAL A 48 -9.05 -11.89 -1.05
CA VAL A 48 -10.20 -12.38 -0.28
C VAL A 48 -11.02 -11.22 0.29
N GLU A 49 -10.35 -10.23 0.86
CA GLU A 49 -11.01 -9.13 1.58
C GLU A 49 -11.33 -7.95 0.64
N LEU A 50 -10.45 -7.74 -0.33
CA LEU A 50 -10.61 -6.72 -1.36
C LEU A 50 -11.38 -7.33 -2.54
N ASN A 51 -12.67 -7.01 -2.62
CA ASN A 51 -13.56 -7.45 -3.71
C ASN A 51 -13.26 -6.71 -5.04
N LEU A 52 -12.01 -6.79 -5.50
CA LEU A 52 -11.53 -6.15 -6.72
C LEU A 52 -12.01 -6.91 -7.96
N SER A 53 -12.34 -6.16 -9.01
CA SER A 53 -12.57 -6.74 -10.33
C SER A 53 -11.32 -7.46 -10.85
N LYS A 54 -11.51 -8.50 -11.67
CA LYS A 54 -10.40 -9.24 -12.31
C LYS A 54 -9.44 -8.33 -13.07
N GLY A 55 -9.97 -7.26 -13.68
CA GLY A 55 -9.18 -6.25 -14.39
C GLY A 55 -8.32 -5.40 -13.46
N SER A 56 -8.89 -4.94 -12.35
CA SER A 56 -8.18 -4.19 -11.31
C SER A 56 -7.10 -5.01 -10.63
N MET A 57 -7.35 -6.30 -10.37
CA MET A 57 -6.32 -7.20 -9.85
C MET A 57 -5.14 -7.34 -10.82
N ARG A 58 -5.43 -7.51 -12.12
CA ARG A 58 -4.40 -7.59 -13.16
C ARG A 58 -3.60 -6.29 -13.29
N LEU A 59 -4.27 -5.14 -13.16
CA LEU A 59 -3.63 -3.83 -13.13
C LEU A 59 -2.74 -3.67 -11.89
N LEU A 60 -3.20 -4.09 -10.71
CA LEU A 60 -2.42 -4.02 -9.47
C LEU A 60 -1.12 -4.82 -9.58
N ILE A 61 -1.18 -6.07 -10.04
CA ILE A 61 0.01 -6.91 -10.25
C ILE A 61 0.99 -6.22 -11.22
N TYR A 62 0.47 -5.62 -12.29
CA TYR A 62 1.30 -4.88 -13.23
C TYR A 62 1.95 -3.65 -12.58
N LEU A 63 1.23 -2.88 -11.76
CA LEU A 63 1.79 -1.74 -11.03
C LEU A 63 2.87 -2.17 -10.04
N ILE A 64 2.66 -3.26 -9.30
CA ILE A 64 3.66 -3.85 -8.39
C ILE A 64 4.94 -4.21 -9.16
N SER A 65 4.80 -4.75 -10.38
CA SER A 65 5.96 -5.06 -11.24
C SER A 65 6.73 -3.83 -11.72
N LYS A 66 6.06 -2.66 -11.80
CA LYS A 66 6.61 -1.39 -12.28
C LYS A 66 7.10 -0.47 -11.18
N THR A 67 6.85 -0.79 -9.90
CA THR A 67 7.36 0.00 -8.77
C THR A 67 8.89 -0.08 -8.70
N GLU A 68 9.55 1.03 -9.02
CA GLU A 68 11.00 1.20 -8.89
C GLU A 68 11.38 1.96 -7.61
N LEU A 69 12.68 2.30 -7.44
CA LEU A 69 13.29 2.86 -6.22
C LEU A 69 12.64 4.15 -5.66
N THR A 70 11.85 4.86 -6.46
CA THR A 70 11.20 6.11 -6.05
C THR A 70 9.71 5.95 -5.72
N ASN A 71 9.15 4.75 -5.84
CA ASN A 71 7.70 4.46 -5.71
C ASN A 71 6.77 5.24 -6.66
N GLU A 72 7.28 6.24 -7.38
CA GLU A 72 6.54 7.02 -8.36
C GLU A 72 6.56 6.31 -9.71
N ILE A 73 5.37 5.99 -10.17
CA ILE A 73 5.10 5.39 -11.46
C ILE A 73 4.56 6.50 -12.37
N LYS A 74 5.31 6.82 -13.42
CA LYS A 74 4.82 7.66 -14.52
C LYS A 74 4.20 6.74 -15.56
N LEU A 75 2.90 6.50 -15.45
CA LEU A 75 2.20 5.68 -16.44
C LEU A 75 1.01 6.44 -17.03
N PRO A 76 1.06 6.83 -18.33
CA PRO A 76 -0.12 7.31 -19.01
C PRO A 76 -1.10 6.15 -19.21
N ILE A 77 -2.40 6.44 -19.12
CA ILE A 77 -3.49 5.47 -19.30
C ILE A 77 -3.38 4.75 -20.65
N GLN A 78 -2.86 5.45 -21.67
CA GLN A 78 -2.58 4.90 -22.99
C GLN A 78 -1.66 3.66 -22.91
N SER A 79 -0.55 3.77 -22.19
CA SER A 79 0.40 2.66 -22.03
C SER A 79 -0.19 1.50 -21.23
N ILE A 80 -1.07 1.78 -20.26
CA ILE A 80 -1.80 0.72 -19.52
C ILE A 80 -2.71 -0.05 -20.49
N SER A 81 -3.48 0.68 -21.29
CA SER A 81 -4.42 0.12 -22.27
C SER A 81 -3.71 -0.77 -23.28
N GLU A 82 -2.56 -0.34 -23.79
CA GLU A 82 -1.75 -1.09 -24.76
C GLU A 82 -1.14 -2.36 -24.16
N VAL A 83 -0.52 -2.25 -22.97
CA VAL A 83 0.16 -3.40 -22.33
C VAL A 83 -0.83 -4.45 -21.86
N LEU A 84 -1.93 -4.03 -21.24
CA LEU A 84 -2.94 -4.96 -20.72
C LEU A 84 -3.93 -5.43 -21.79
N LYS A 85 -3.89 -4.83 -22.99
CA LYS A 85 -4.82 -5.06 -24.11
C LYS A 85 -6.28 -4.84 -23.69
N ILE A 86 -6.55 -3.72 -23.02
CA ILE A 86 -7.88 -3.32 -22.54
C ILE A 86 -8.27 -1.96 -23.12
N SER A 87 -9.57 -1.64 -23.16
CA SER A 87 -10.02 -0.31 -23.57
C SER A 87 -9.55 0.78 -22.59
N LYS A 88 -9.41 2.02 -23.06
CA LYS A 88 -9.02 3.16 -22.21
C LYS A 88 -10.03 3.42 -21.08
N GLY A 89 -11.32 3.22 -21.36
CA GLY A 89 -12.40 3.34 -20.36
C GLY A 89 -12.20 2.34 -19.23
N ASN A 90 -12.04 1.06 -19.56
CA ASN A 90 -11.80 0.02 -18.56
C ASN A 90 -10.52 0.28 -17.76
N ALA A 91 -9.44 0.74 -18.40
CA ALA A 91 -8.21 1.10 -17.70
C ALA A 91 -8.43 2.23 -16.68
N TYR A 92 -9.27 3.22 -17.01
CA TYR A 92 -9.64 4.30 -16.11
C TYR A 92 -10.52 3.81 -14.96
N ASP A 93 -11.50 2.96 -15.24
CA ASP A 93 -12.39 2.38 -14.24
C ASP A 93 -11.62 1.51 -13.24
N PHE A 94 -10.70 0.68 -13.73
CA PHE A 94 -9.84 -0.13 -12.87
C PHE A 94 -8.90 0.72 -12.00
N LEU A 95 -8.35 1.79 -12.56
CA LEU A 95 -7.51 2.72 -11.79
C LEU A 95 -8.33 3.43 -10.71
N ASN A 96 -9.57 3.83 -11.01
CA ASN A 96 -10.46 4.44 -10.03
C ASN A 96 -10.86 3.45 -8.93
N GLU A 97 -11.09 2.19 -9.26
CA GLU A 97 -11.35 1.13 -8.28
C GLU A 97 -10.17 1.00 -7.31
N LEU A 98 -8.94 0.89 -7.82
CA LEU A 98 -7.73 0.84 -6.98
C LEU A 98 -7.54 2.11 -6.13
N LYS A 99 -7.92 3.27 -6.66
CA LYS A 99 -7.89 4.55 -5.92
C LYS A 99 -8.92 4.58 -4.79
N LYS A 100 -10.13 4.07 -4.99
CA LYS A 100 -11.18 3.99 -3.94
C LYS A 100 -10.73 3.19 -2.73
N HIS A 101 -9.93 2.15 -2.97
CA HIS A 101 -9.38 1.31 -1.92
C HIS A 101 -8.09 1.87 -1.28
N ASN A 102 -7.66 3.08 -1.64
CA ASN A 102 -6.37 3.68 -1.24
C ASN A 102 -5.16 2.81 -1.59
N ILE A 103 -5.26 1.94 -2.59
CA ILE A 103 -4.13 1.13 -3.07
C ILE A 103 -3.20 1.97 -3.93
N VAL A 104 -3.78 2.81 -4.80
CA VAL A 104 -3.05 3.75 -5.65
C VAL A 104 -3.33 5.17 -5.17
N ILE A 105 -2.26 5.91 -4.92
CA ILE A 105 -2.32 7.35 -4.63
C ILE A 105 -1.95 8.13 -5.88
N TRP A 106 -2.85 9.01 -6.31
CA TRP A 106 -2.65 9.86 -7.48
C TRP A 106 -2.17 11.26 -7.07
N GLU A 107 -1.00 11.67 -7.54
CA GLU A 107 -0.46 13.01 -7.32
C GLU A 107 -0.87 13.91 -8.50
N GLN A 108 -1.87 14.76 -8.28
CA GLN A 108 -2.43 15.63 -9.33
C GLN A 108 -1.39 16.60 -9.90
N LYS A 109 -0.47 17.10 -9.06
CA LYS A 109 0.53 18.09 -9.47
C LYS A 109 1.56 17.52 -10.44
N MET A 110 2.02 16.31 -10.18
CA MET A 110 3.08 15.65 -10.95
C MET A 110 2.54 14.71 -12.02
N LYS A 111 1.22 14.47 -12.05
CA LYS A 111 0.55 13.47 -12.91
C LYS A 111 1.21 12.09 -12.78
N THR A 112 1.66 11.79 -11.58
CA THR A 112 2.28 10.51 -11.24
C THR A 112 1.35 9.71 -10.35
N LEU A 113 1.45 8.40 -10.46
CA LEU A 113 0.76 7.48 -9.57
C LEU A 113 1.80 6.79 -8.69
N ARG A 114 1.46 6.47 -7.45
CA ARG A 114 2.31 5.66 -6.57
C ARG A 114 1.45 4.63 -5.86
N LEU A 115 2.05 3.51 -5.52
CA LEU A 115 1.41 2.57 -4.59
C LEU A 115 1.41 3.17 -3.18
N ASN A 116 0.43 2.76 -2.39
CA ASN A 116 0.41 3.05 -0.95
C ASN A 116 1.72 2.56 -0.30
N TYR A 117 2.30 3.36 0.58
CA TYR A 117 3.54 3.00 1.26
C TYR A 117 3.44 1.70 2.07
N GLU A 118 2.24 1.31 2.49
CA GLU A 118 1.99 0.03 3.18
C GLU A 118 2.12 -1.18 2.23
N LEU A 119 1.85 -1.01 0.93
CA LEU A 119 1.97 -2.08 -0.07
C LEU A 119 3.33 -2.13 -0.74
N GLY A 120 3.93 -0.96 -0.96
CA GLY A 120 5.19 -0.86 -1.67
C GLY A 120 6.01 0.29 -1.16
N TYR A 121 7.13 -0.01 -0.51
CA TYR A 121 8.18 0.96 -0.22
C TYR A 121 9.54 0.40 -0.58
N LYS A 122 10.16 1.00 -1.60
CA LYS A 122 11.51 0.63 -2.06
C LYS A 122 12.55 1.70 -1.70
N GLY A 123 12.61 2.08 -0.43
CA GLY A 123 13.65 2.96 0.11
C GLY A 123 14.43 2.33 1.27
N LYS A 124 15.29 3.11 1.93
CA LYS A 124 16.00 2.63 3.13
C LYS A 124 14.98 2.29 4.23
N VAL A 125 15.09 1.11 4.82
CA VAL A 125 14.21 0.65 5.92
C VAL A 125 14.14 1.68 7.07
N LYS A 126 15.25 2.38 7.34
CA LYS A 126 15.31 3.44 8.37
C LYS A 126 14.38 4.61 8.08
N ASP A 127 14.15 4.91 6.80
CA ASP A 127 13.29 6.00 6.36
C ASP A 127 11.82 5.55 6.19
N PHE A 128 11.56 4.24 6.12
CA PHE A 128 10.19 3.71 6.07
C PHE A 128 9.36 4.21 7.26
N LYS A 129 9.92 4.21 8.48
CA LYS A 129 9.24 4.73 9.68
C LYS A 129 8.78 6.18 9.58
N LYS A 130 9.38 6.99 8.70
CA LYS A 130 9.01 8.39 8.48
C LYS A 130 7.84 8.55 7.52
N VAL A 131 7.56 7.52 6.70
CA VAL A 131 6.52 7.52 5.67
C VAL A 131 5.40 6.53 5.97
N GLN A 132 5.64 5.59 6.87
CA GLN A 132 4.64 4.72 7.48
C GLN A 132 3.53 5.61 8.07
N TYR A 133 2.29 5.39 7.67
CA TYR A 133 1.09 6.18 8.04
C TYR A 133 0.95 7.57 7.40
N LYS A 134 1.76 7.93 6.39
CA LYS A 134 1.48 9.14 5.59
C LYS A 134 0.24 8.99 4.72
N ASP A 135 0.01 7.78 4.23
CA ASP A 135 -1.14 7.46 3.40
C ASP A 135 -2.32 7.04 4.27
N ALA A 136 -3.52 7.29 3.77
CA ALA A 136 -4.70 6.70 4.37
C ALA A 136 -4.60 5.17 4.32
N PRO A 137 -5.15 4.47 5.33
CA PRO A 137 -5.11 3.02 5.36
C PRO A 137 -5.85 2.43 4.15
N ILE A 138 -5.39 1.26 3.72
CA ILE A 138 -6.04 0.49 2.67
C ILE A 138 -7.45 0.15 3.11
N MET A 139 -8.44 0.55 2.32
CA MET A 139 -9.84 0.32 2.65
C MET A 139 -10.25 -1.06 2.15
N LEU A 140 -10.43 -2.01 3.05
CA LEU A 140 -10.91 -3.36 2.72
C LEU A 140 -12.35 -3.33 2.21
N ASN A 141 -13.17 -2.47 2.81
CA ASN A 141 -14.50 -2.14 2.31
C ASN A 141 -14.44 -0.77 1.63
N ALA A 142 -14.62 -0.72 0.30
CA ALA A 142 -14.83 0.56 -0.37
C ALA A 142 -16.05 1.24 0.27
N PRO A 143 -15.95 2.51 0.69
CA PRO A 143 -17.09 3.21 1.25
C PRO A 143 -18.21 3.24 0.20
N LYS A 144 -19.37 2.64 0.54
CA LYS A 144 -20.51 2.48 -0.37
C LYS A 144 -21.08 3.80 -0.90
N ASN A 145 -20.73 4.94 -0.28
CA ASN A 145 -21.13 6.28 -0.67
C ASN A 145 -20.03 7.30 -0.38
N GLN A 146 -18.94 7.27 -1.14
CA GLN A 146 -18.20 8.51 -1.39
C GLN A 146 -18.74 9.10 -2.69
N MET A 147 -19.77 9.96 -2.58
CA MET A 147 -19.94 11.00 -3.59
C MET A 147 -18.59 11.73 -3.66
N ASN A 148 -18.03 11.89 -4.85
CA ASN A 148 -16.77 12.60 -4.96
C ASN A 148 -17.00 13.99 -4.37
N LEU A 149 -16.11 14.50 -3.52
CA LEU A 149 -16.19 15.91 -3.06
C LEU A 149 -16.29 16.88 -4.26
N LEU A 150 -15.81 16.47 -5.43
CA LEU A 150 -15.96 17.20 -6.70
C LEU A 150 -17.40 17.23 -7.22
N ASP A 151 -18.18 16.17 -7.00
CA ASP A 151 -19.60 16.09 -7.38
C ASP A 151 -20.46 16.94 -6.44
N GLU A 152 -20.14 16.96 -5.13
CA GLU A 152 -20.78 17.87 -4.15
C GLU A 152 -20.48 19.33 -4.47
N ILE A 153 -19.22 19.68 -4.75
CA ILE A 153 -18.84 21.04 -5.16
C ILE A 153 -19.53 21.43 -6.48
N GLY A 154 -19.70 20.49 -7.40
CA GLY A 154 -20.45 20.69 -8.65
C GLY A 154 -21.92 21.00 -8.40
N GLN A 155 -22.59 20.21 -7.56
CA GLN A 155 -24.00 20.40 -7.19
C GLN A 155 -24.21 21.72 -6.45
N ILE A 156 -23.33 22.07 -5.50
CA ILE A 156 -23.38 23.33 -4.75
C ILE A 156 -23.22 24.53 -5.71
N LYS A 157 -22.31 24.45 -6.69
CA LYS A 157 -22.14 25.51 -7.69
C LYS A 157 -23.36 25.68 -8.59
N GLU A 158 -24.00 24.58 -9.00
CA GLU A 158 -25.25 24.66 -9.77
C GLU A 158 -26.41 25.25 -8.98
N GLU A 159 -26.54 24.89 -7.70
CA GLU A 159 -27.57 25.46 -6.82
C GLU A 159 -27.38 26.95 -6.57
N ILE A 160 -26.14 27.41 -6.40
CA ILE A 160 -25.81 28.83 -6.27
C ILE A 160 -26.16 29.58 -7.56
N ARG A 161 -25.86 28.99 -8.73
CA ARG A 161 -26.20 29.59 -10.04
C ARG A 161 -27.72 29.73 -10.22
N LYS A 162 -28.49 28.69 -9.89
CA LYS A 162 -29.97 28.71 -9.95
C LYS A 162 -30.61 29.70 -8.97
N LYS A 163 -29.96 29.98 -7.82
CA LYS A 163 -30.40 31.01 -6.87
C LYS A 163 -30.04 32.44 -7.31
N GLY A 164 -28.98 32.61 -8.10
CA GLY A 164 -28.58 33.90 -8.67
C GLY A 164 -29.44 34.38 -9.85
N GLU A 165 -30.04 33.45 -10.60
CA GLU A 165 -30.91 33.75 -11.77
C GLU A 165 -32.38 34.07 -11.38
N LYS A 166 -32.74 34.03 -10.09
CA LYS A 166 -34.08 34.38 -9.57
C LYS A 166 -34.14 35.76 -8.87
N LYS A 167 -33.37 36.73 -9.33
CA LYS A 167 -33.52 38.14 -8.94
C LYS A 167 -33.73 39.02 -10.16
#